data_AF-A0A9X8E6F9-F1
#
_entry.id   AF-A0A9X8E6F9-F1
#
_cell.length_a   1.000
_cell.length_b   1.000
_cell.length_c   1.000
_cell.angle_alpha   90.00
_cell.angle_beta   90.00
_cell.angle_gamma   90.00
#
_symmetry.space_group_name_H-M   'P 1'
#
loop_
_entity.id
_entity.type
_entity.pdbx_description
1 polymer ?
#
loop_
_entity_poly.entity_id
_entity_poly.type
_entity_poly.pdbx_seq_one_letter_code
_entity_poly.pdbx_strand_id
1 'polypeptide(L)'
;YHKDPYVSKHAKKNVTDFNGQNGDILGDAQWTWLAAQLHESTAAFHVIGSALQVLPNDRWFGTESYSAFSVAHRRFVDLLQVSNASGVVLLRSRFGTPFVNTWFCVGCDPNYVFMYSGNVEFAEINQVECGATNAFKLTEVTSSGLTHSALEWTISPFHLASAFWYTVSNALLPWHYRLNRRAHFGGLNFGDVQFDWTTSPPTAVVSVKDVRGRVKLQTVFPSTKFGEPAENAGCEPIHAVSPGSVMIRVMALFAIMTVFFASVLVNVVVIVVVPLQILRRLVFGQPVKPKAD
;
A
#
# COMPACT_ATOMS: atom_id res chain seq x y z
N TYR A 1 -16.01 -10.71 13.60
CA TYR A 1 -16.11 -9.55 12.68
C TYR A 1 -17.13 -8.59 13.27
N HIS A 2 -16.71 -7.36 13.58
CA HIS A 2 -17.59 -6.30 14.06
C HIS A 2 -17.52 -5.16 13.04
N LYS A 3 -18.68 -4.69 12.58
CA LYS A 3 -18.80 -3.60 11.62
C LYS A 3 -19.80 -2.61 12.19
N ASP A 4 -19.46 -1.32 12.17
CA ASP A 4 -20.45 -0.28 12.42
C ASP A 4 -21.63 -0.43 11.44
N PRO A 5 -22.88 -0.18 11.90
CA PRO A 5 -24.05 -0.26 11.04
C PRO A 5 -23.88 0.64 9.82
N TYR A 6 -24.16 0.10 8.63
CA TYR A 6 -24.09 0.88 7.40
C TYR A 6 -25.17 1.97 7.42
N VAL A 7 -24.76 3.23 7.57
CA VAL A 7 -25.66 4.37 7.46
C VAL A 7 -25.89 4.64 5.97
N SER A 8 -27.14 4.43 5.51
CA SER A 8 -27.51 4.55 4.09
C SER A 8 -27.20 5.94 3.50
N LYS A 9 -26.92 5.98 2.19
CA LYS A 9 -26.56 7.18 1.40
C LYS A 9 -27.54 8.37 1.48
N HIS A 10 -28.71 8.22 2.11
CA HIS A 10 -29.70 9.29 2.28
C HIS A 10 -29.71 9.93 3.68
N ALA A 11 -28.99 9.37 4.64
CA ALA A 11 -28.69 10.07 5.88
C ALA A 11 -27.49 10.99 5.62
N LYS A 12 -27.76 12.20 5.11
CA LYS A 12 -26.80 13.32 5.14
C LYS A 12 -26.52 13.69 6.60
N LYS A 13 -25.68 12.91 7.28
CA LYS A 13 -24.98 13.28 8.51
C LYS A 13 -23.76 12.36 8.66
N ASN A 14 -22.60 12.92 8.33
CA ASN A 14 -21.29 12.55 8.85
C ASN A 14 -20.73 11.16 8.49
N VAL A 15 -20.88 10.69 7.25
CA VAL A 15 -19.87 9.75 6.71
C VAL A 15 -18.65 10.60 6.36
N THR A 16 -17.78 10.64 7.36
CA THR A 16 -16.42 11.15 7.44
C THR A 16 -15.79 11.56 6.12
N ASP A 17 -15.55 12.87 6.09
CA ASP A 17 -14.86 13.68 5.12
C ASP A 17 -13.62 12.99 4.54
N PHE A 18 -13.68 12.63 3.25
CA PHE A 18 -12.55 12.08 2.48
C PHE A 18 -11.35 13.05 2.39
N ASN A 19 -11.44 14.26 2.98
CA ASN A 19 -10.36 15.23 3.12
C ASN A 19 -10.45 16.07 4.42
N GLY A 20 -11.17 15.59 5.45
CA GLY A 20 -11.38 16.35 6.68
C GLY A 20 -10.43 15.96 7.79
N GLN A 21 -10.03 16.94 8.59
CA GLN A 21 -9.19 16.72 9.77
C GLN A 21 -9.80 15.76 10.80
N ASN A 22 -11.10 15.44 10.71
CA ASN A 22 -11.84 14.55 11.61
C ASN A 22 -12.37 13.28 10.92
N GLY A 23 -11.79 12.88 9.78
CA GLY A 23 -12.16 11.63 9.12
C GLY A 23 -11.85 10.40 9.99
N ASP A 24 -12.83 9.52 10.15
CA ASP A 24 -12.68 8.22 10.82
C ASP A 24 -12.92 7.06 9.84
N ILE A 25 -12.22 5.95 10.08
CA ILE A 25 -12.16 4.75 9.25
C ILE A 25 -12.94 3.60 9.88
N LEU A 26 -12.97 3.51 11.23
CA LEU A 26 -13.48 2.35 11.95
C LEU A 26 -14.87 2.59 12.57
N GLY A 27 -15.10 3.80 13.10
CA GLY A 27 -16.26 4.10 13.92
C GLY A 27 -16.08 3.63 15.37
N ASP A 28 -16.83 4.24 16.30
CA ASP A 28 -16.56 4.10 17.74
C ASP A 28 -16.71 2.67 18.24
N ALA A 29 -17.68 1.89 17.73
CA ALA A 29 -17.86 0.52 18.21
C ALA A 29 -16.70 -0.38 17.78
N GLN A 30 -16.19 -0.20 16.55
CA GLN A 30 -15.01 -0.93 16.08
C GLN A 30 -13.73 -0.49 16.81
N TRP A 31 -13.59 0.79 17.15
CA TRP A 31 -12.48 1.27 17.99
C TRP A 31 -12.50 0.66 19.39
N THR A 32 -13.65 0.66 20.06
CA THR A 32 -13.81 0.05 21.38
C THR A 32 -13.51 -1.45 21.33
N TRP A 33 -14.02 -2.15 20.30
CA TRP A 33 -13.73 -3.57 20.10
C TRP A 33 -12.23 -3.82 19.91
N LEU A 34 -11.57 -3.06 19.03
CA LEU A 34 -10.14 -3.21 18.75
C LEU A 34 -9.30 -2.97 20.02
N ALA A 35 -9.66 -1.95 20.80
CA ALA A 35 -8.99 -1.67 22.07
C ALA A 35 -9.11 -2.83 23.05
N ALA A 36 -10.30 -3.40 23.22
CA ALA A 36 -10.50 -4.58 24.07
C ALA A 36 -9.66 -5.78 23.59
N GLN A 37 -9.63 -6.05 22.27
CA GLN A 37 -8.83 -7.14 21.70
C GLN A 37 -7.33 -6.98 21.93
N LEU A 38 -6.82 -5.75 22.00
CA LEU A 38 -5.40 -5.49 22.23
C LEU A 38 -5.03 -5.46 23.72
N HIS A 39 -5.89 -4.91 24.57
CA HIS A 39 -5.65 -4.81 26.01
C HIS A 39 -5.87 -6.11 26.78
N GLU A 40 -6.89 -6.89 26.41
CA GLU A 40 -7.31 -8.07 27.18
C GLU A 40 -6.64 -9.37 26.70
N SER A 41 -5.95 -9.32 25.56
CA SER A 41 -5.38 -10.51 24.93
C SER A 41 -4.04 -10.92 25.54
N THR A 42 -3.89 -12.22 25.77
CA THR A 42 -2.64 -12.87 26.20
C THR A 42 -1.89 -13.53 25.03
N ALA A 43 -2.34 -13.31 23.79
CA ALA A 43 -1.73 -13.90 22.61
C ALA A 43 -0.29 -13.40 22.42
N ALA A 44 0.60 -14.30 22.01
CA ALA A 44 1.99 -13.93 21.68
C ALA A 44 2.06 -13.05 20.41
N PHE A 45 1.10 -13.21 19.50
CA PHE A 45 1.01 -12.44 18.27
C PHE A 45 -0.40 -11.89 18.08
N HIS A 46 -0.46 -10.67 17.56
CA HIS A 46 -1.70 -10.05 17.12
C HIS A 46 -1.58 -9.76 15.63
N VAL A 47 -2.23 -10.57 14.82
CA VAL A 47 -2.30 -10.34 13.38
C VAL A 47 -3.45 -9.40 13.11
N ILE A 48 -3.15 -8.29 12.45
CA ILE A 48 -4.14 -7.27 12.14
C ILE A 48 -4.21 -7.06 10.64
N GLY A 49 -5.34 -7.44 10.05
CA GLY A 49 -5.64 -7.22 8.63
C GLY A 49 -6.22 -5.82 8.37
N SER A 50 -5.73 -5.11 7.34
CA SER A 50 -6.29 -3.83 6.85
C SER A 50 -6.53 -3.87 5.34
N ALA A 51 -7.49 -3.10 4.84
CA ALA A 51 -7.67 -2.90 3.40
C ALA A 51 -6.79 -1.75 2.84
N LEU A 52 -6.55 -0.74 3.68
CA LEU A 52 -5.71 0.42 3.37
C LEU A 52 -4.29 0.20 3.91
N GLN A 53 -3.29 0.80 3.27
CA GLN A 53 -1.95 0.84 3.89
C GLN A 53 -2.00 1.71 5.14
N VAL A 54 -1.40 1.24 6.23
CA VAL A 54 -1.45 1.90 7.54
C VAL A 54 -0.26 2.83 7.72
N LEU A 55 0.97 2.31 7.54
CA LEU A 55 2.19 3.04 7.91
C LEU A 55 2.60 4.14 6.91
N PRO A 56 2.68 3.85 5.59
CA PRO A 56 3.25 4.81 4.66
C PRO A 56 2.33 6.01 4.45
N ASN A 57 2.87 7.20 4.65
CA ASN A 57 2.25 8.47 4.25
C ASN A 57 2.99 9.14 3.07
N ASP A 58 4.03 8.48 2.54
CA ASP A 58 4.91 8.97 1.47
C ASP A 58 4.37 8.72 0.06
N ARG A 59 3.14 8.23 -0.03
CA ARG A 59 2.52 7.83 -1.28
C ARG A 59 1.92 9.04 -1.98
N TRP A 60 2.63 9.48 -3.02
CA TRP A 60 2.22 10.58 -3.87
C TRP A 60 1.06 10.11 -4.78
N PHE A 61 -0.05 10.86 -4.79
CA PHE A 61 -1.32 10.62 -5.50
C PHE A 61 -2.37 9.71 -4.85
N GLY A 62 -2.95 10.15 -3.72
CA GLY A 62 -4.29 9.69 -3.32
C GLY A 62 -4.45 8.18 -3.21
N THR A 63 -3.38 7.47 -2.88
CA THR A 63 -3.44 6.03 -2.65
C THR A 63 -4.35 5.77 -1.46
N GLU A 64 -5.06 4.65 -1.52
CA GLU A 64 -5.88 4.13 -0.44
C GLU A 64 -5.02 3.77 0.80
N SER A 65 -4.70 4.80 1.59
CA SER A 65 -3.88 4.72 2.80
C SER A 65 -4.48 5.54 3.95
N TYR A 66 -4.10 5.15 5.17
CA TYR A 66 -4.45 5.85 6.42
C TYR A 66 -3.95 7.30 6.45
N SER A 67 -3.01 7.68 5.58
CA SER A 67 -2.55 9.06 5.44
C SER A 67 -3.66 10.06 5.08
N ALA A 68 -4.76 9.61 4.47
CA ALA A 68 -5.94 10.44 4.22
C ALA A 68 -6.75 10.73 5.51
N PHE A 69 -6.53 9.99 6.59
CA PHE A 69 -7.26 10.06 7.85
C PHE A 69 -6.30 10.25 9.04
N SER A 70 -5.63 11.40 9.09
CA SER A 70 -4.53 11.67 10.02
C SER A 70 -4.87 11.45 11.50
N VAL A 71 -6.10 11.79 11.93
CA VAL A 71 -6.57 11.56 13.31
C VAL A 71 -6.81 10.08 13.59
N ALA A 72 -7.46 9.35 12.67
CA ALA A 72 -7.65 7.91 12.81
C ALA A 72 -6.32 7.14 12.78
N HIS A 73 -5.36 7.59 11.96
CA HIS A 73 -4.01 7.02 11.92
C HIS A 73 -3.28 7.23 13.24
N ARG A 74 -3.32 8.44 13.81
CA ARG A 74 -2.74 8.71 15.13
C ARG A 74 -3.39 7.87 16.22
N ARG A 75 -4.73 7.83 16.27
CA ARG A 75 -5.51 7.00 17.21
C ARG A 75 -5.13 5.53 17.11
N PHE A 76 -4.93 5.00 15.89
CA PHE A 76 -4.49 3.62 15.67
C PHE A 76 -3.12 3.36 16.28
N VAL A 77 -2.15 4.20 15.95
CA VAL A 77 -0.78 4.08 16.44
C VAL A 77 -0.75 4.19 17.96
N ASP A 78 -1.38 5.22 18.53
CA ASP A 78 -1.47 5.45 19.98
C ASP A 78 -2.08 4.24 20.69
N LEU A 79 -3.15 3.66 20.13
CA LEU A 79 -3.78 2.46 20.68
C LEU A 79 -2.81 1.28 20.74
N LEU A 80 -2.01 1.06 19.69
CA LEU A 80 -0.99 0.01 19.70
C LEU A 80 0.06 0.25 20.80
N GLN A 81 0.49 1.50 20.99
CA GLN A 81 1.49 1.84 22.01
C GLN A 81 0.94 1.62 23.44
N VAL A 82 -0.27 2.07 23.73
CA VAL A 82 -0.86 1.97 25.08
C VAL A 82 -1.36 0.56 25.41
N SER A 83 -1.62 -0.27 24.40
CA SER A 83 -2.14 -1.62 24.60
C SER A 83 -1.16 -2.61 25.21
N ASN A 84 0.16 -2.35 25.13
CA ASN A 84 1.21 -3.31 25.51
C ASN A 84 1.06 -4.68 24.81
N ALA A 85 0.41 -4.71 23.64
CA ALA A 85 0.20 -5.91 22.85
C ALA A 85 1.55 -6.50 22.39
N SER A 86 1.63 -7.83 22.33
CA SER A 86 2.84 -8.55 21.87
C SER A 86 2.76 -8.89 20.39
N GLY A 87 3.88 -8.76 19.67
CA GLY A 87 4.04 -9.32 18.33
C GLY A 87 2.98 -8.86 17.32
N VAL A 88 2.67 -7.56 17.28
CA VAL A 88 1.69 -7.04 16.32
C VAL A 88 2.24 -7.08 14.91
N VAL A 89 1.51 -7.76 14.02
CA VAL A 89 1.82 -7.90 12.60
C VAL A 89 0.70 -7.24 11.80
N LEU A 90 1.02 -6.19 11.04
CA LEU A 90 0.07 -5.55 10.14
C LEU A 90 0.12 -6.23 8.76
N LEU A 91 -1.02 -6.73 8.31
CA LEU A 91 -1.21 -7.37 7.00
C LEU A 91 -2.24 -6.60 6.18
N ARG A 92 -2.09 -6.59 4.85
CA ARG A 92 -3.03 -5.88 3.96
C ARG A 92 -3.71 -6.76 2.89
N SER A 93 -5.05 -6.62 2.71
CA SER A 93 -5.89 -7.24 1.63
C SER A 93 -7.19 -6.48 1.31
N ARG A 94 -7.66 -6.57 0.06
CA ARG A 94 -9.02 -6.23 -0.41
C ARG A 94 -9.88 -7.49 -0.48
N PHE A 95 -10.98 -7.49 0.28
CA PHE A 95 -12.12 -8.39 0.07
C PHE A 95 -13.17 -7.70 -0.79
N GLY A 96 -13.26 -8.04 -2.08
CA GLY A 96 -14.48 -8.03 -2.93
C GLY A 96 -15.47 -6.86 -2.94
N THR A 97 -15.25 -5.75 -2.21
CA THR A 97 -16.14 -4.59 -2.15
C THR A 97 -15.29 -3.33 -1.91
N PRO A 98 -15.53 -2.22 -2.62
CA PRO A 98 -14.72 -1.00 -2.53
C PRO A 98 -14.83 -0.20 -1.22
N PHE A 99 -15.50 -0.70 -0.16
CA PHE A 99 -15.87 0.14 1.00
C PHE A 99 -15.85 -0.57 2.37
N VAL A 100 -15.05 -1.63 2.56
CA VAL A 100 -15.01 -2.31 3.86
C VAL A 100 -13.58 -2.47 4.37
N ASN A 101 -13.18 -1.58 5.28
CA ASN A 101 -12.02 -1.77 6.14
C ASN A 101 -12.35 -2.90 7.12
N THR A 102 -11.91 -4.11 6.81
CA THR A 102 -12.18 -5.26 7.67
C THR A 102 -10.95 -5.58 8.49
N TRP A 103 -11.03 -5.29 9.78
CA TRP A 103 -10.02 -5.68 10.77
C TRP A 103 -10.36 -7.08 11.29
N PHE A 104 -9.43 -8.02 11.14
CA PHE A 104 -9.49 -9.33 11.78
C PHE A 104 -8.36 -9.38 12.81
N CYS A 105 -8.72 -9.60 14.08
CA CYS A 105 -7.79 -10.08 15.10
C CYS A 105 -7.92 -11.61 15.10
N VAL A 106 -6.84 -12.33 14.78
CA VAL A 106 -6.84 -13.79 14.85
C VAL A 106 -6.26 -14.19 16.20
N GLY A 107 -7.16 -14.52 17.14
CA GLY A 107 -6.83 -15.26 18.35
C GLY A 107 -6.43 -16.70 18.01
N CYS A 108 -5.40 -17.19 18.70
CA CYS A 108 -4.65 -18.41 18.43
C CYS A 108 -5.47 -19.71 18.35
N ASP A 109 -5.32 -20.46 17.26
CA ASP A 109 -5.27 -21.94 17.21
C ASP A 109 -4.75 -22.42 15.83
N PRO A 110 -4.14 -23.62 15.70
CA PRO A 110 -3.27 -23.99 14.59
C PRO A 110 -4.07 -24.50 13.38
N ASN A 111 -3.51 -24.31 12.19
CA ASN A 111 -4.00 -24.73 10.87
C ASN A 111 -4.89 -23.71 10.14
N TYR A 112 -4.33 -22.55 9.79
CA TYR A 112 -4.90 -21.74 8.70
C TYR A 112 -3.84 -21.15 7.79
N VAL A 113 -4.00 -21.43 6.50
CA VAL A 113 -3.38 -20.67 5.40
C VAL A 113 -4.27 -19.46 5.16
N PHE A 114 -3.74 -18.25 5.34
CA PHE A 114 -4.46 -17.01 5.08
C PHE A 114 -4.01 -16.38 3.77
N MET A 115 -4.96 -16.03 2.89
CA MET A 115 -4.69 -15.35 1.61
C MET A 115 -5.18 -13.90 1.67
N TYR A 116 -4.30 -12.97 1.28
CA TYR A 116 -4.51 -11.51 1.35
C TYR A 116 -4.16 -10.84 -0.01
N SER A 117 -5.09 -10.05 -0.59
CA SER A 117 -4.98 -9.41 -1.91
C SER A 117 -5.48 -7.95 -1.92
N GLY A 118 -4.62 -6.94 -1.71
CA GLY A 118 -4.92 -5.49 -1.74
C GLY A 118 -5.22 -4.84 -3.11
N ASN A 119 -5.23 -3.49 -3.17
CA ASN A 119 -5.51 -2.63 -4.34
C ASN A 119 -4.27 -1.85 -4.86
N VAL A 120 -3.07 -2.33 -4.60
CA VAL A 120 -1.82 -1.66 -5.02
C VAL A 120 -1.04 -2.50 -6.04
N GLU A 121 -1.52 -3.71 -6.35
CA GLU A 121 -0.99 -4.59 -7.41
C GLU A 121 0.50 -4.94 -7.24
N PHE A 122 1.10 -4.66 -6.09
CA PHE A 122 2.46 -5.08 -5.75
C PHE A 122 2.57 -5.42 -4.27
N ALA A 123 3.67 -6.05 -3.90
CA ALA A 123 4.01 -6.35 -2.53
C ALA A 123 5.19 -5.51 -2.05
N GLU A 124 5.23 -5.26 -0.75
CA GLU A 124 6.35 -4.57 -0.09
C GLU A 124 6.33 -4.78 1.42
N ILE A 125 7.44 -4.42 2.07
CA ILE A 125 7.58 -4.42 3.52
C ILE A 125 7.94 -3.01 3.97
N ASN A 126 7.05 -2.43 4.78
CA ASN A 126 7.21 -1.11 5.39
C ASN A 126 7.44 -1.24 6.89
N GLN A 127 8.20 -0.32 7.48
CA GLN A 127 8.51 -0.31 8.90
C GLN A 127 8.62 1.13 9.41
N VAL A 128 8.18 1.32 10.65
CA VAL A 128 8.40 2.54 11.44
C VAL A 128 9.03 2.18 12.78
N GLU A 129 9.72 3.15 13.36
CA GLU A 129 10.27 3.10 14.71
C GLU A 129 9.44 4.02 15.60
N CYS A 130 9.03 3.51 16.77
CA CYS A 130 8.06 4.14 17.66
C CYS A 130 8.56 4.12 19.12
N GLY A 131 8.03 5.01 19.96
CA GLY A 131 8.36 5.10 21.39
C GLY A 131 9.59 5.98 21.67
N ALA A 132 9.86 6.26 22.96
CA ALA A 132 11.07 7.00 23.34
C ALA A 132 12.30 6.27 22.82
N THR A 133 13.21 6.99 22.18
CA THR A 133 14.46 6.42 21.63
C THR A 133 14.25 5.24 20.67
N ASN A 134 13.16 5.22 19.89
CA ASN A 134 12.87 4.17 18.90
C ASN A 134 12.76 2.77 19.53
N ALA A 135 12.13 2.71 20.72
CA ALA A 135 12.05 1.52 21.57
C ALA A 135 11.45 0.28 20.89
N PHE A 136 10.59 0.44 19.88
CA PHE A 136 10.03 -0.69 19.14
C PHE A 136 9.76 -0.40 17.67
N LYS A 137 9.67 -1.48 16.89
CA LYS A 137 9.47 -1.45 15.44
C LYS A 137 8.08 -1.97 15.10
N LEU A 138 7.33 -1.21 14.32
CA LEU A 138 6.06 -1.65 13.76
C LEU A 138 6.26 -1.90 12.27
N THR A 139 5.98 -3.13 11.83
CA THR A 139 6.20 -3.53 10.42
C THR A 139 4.87 -3.92 9.79
N GLU A 140 4.68 -3.46 8.56
CA GLU A 140 3.56 -3.77 7.70
C GLU A 140 4.05 -4.56 6.49
N VAL A 141 3.37 -5.68 6.20
CA VAL A 141 3.59 -6.45 4.98
C VAL A 141 2.39 -6.30 4.07
N THR A 142 2.62 -5.75 2.88
CA THR A 142 1.62 -5.63 1.84
C THR A 142 1.76 -6.77 0.83
N SER A 143 0.67 -7.48 0.56
CA SER A 143 0.53 -8.47 -0.51
C SER A 143 -0.73 -8.13 -1.32
N SER A 144 -0.54 -7.83 -2.60
CA SER A 144 -1.61 -7.27 -3.44
C SER A 144 -1.66 -7.82 -4.85
N GLY A 145 -0.82 -8.80 -5.17
CA GLY A 145 -0.63 -9.28 -6.53
C GLY A 145 -1.39 -10.56 -6.87
N LEU A 146 -2.54 -10.86 -6.26
CA LEU A 146 -3.16 -12.19 -6.41
C LEU A 146 -3.82 -12.39 -7.78
N THR A 147 -4.51 -11.35 -8.28
CA THR A 147 -5.20 -11.38 -9.58
C THR A 147 -4.56 -10.50 -10.64
N HIS A 148 -3.91 -9.41 -10.22
CA HIS A 148 -3.22 -8.47 -11.09
C HIS A 148 -1.96 -7.98 -10.41
N SER A 149 -0.93 -7.66 -11.19
CA SER A 149 0.29 -7.07 -10.63
C SER A 149 0.88 -5.94 -11.46
N ALA A 150 1.60 -5.02 -10.81
CA ALA A 150 2.17 -3.82 -11.42
C ALA A 150 3.16 -4.12 -12.55
N LEU A 151 3.81 -5.29 -12.53
CA LEU A 151 4.73 -5.78 -13.56
C LEU A 151 4.10 -6.84 -14.46
N GLU A 152 2.77 -7.01 -14.46
CA GLU A 152 2.13 -7.97 -15.34
C GLU A 152 2.10 -7.45 -16.78
N TRP A 153 2.94 -8.04 -17.63
CA TRP A 153 3.09 -7.69 -19.04
C TRP A 153 1.98 -8.32 -19.90
N THR A 154 0.72 -7.93 -19.67
CA THR A 154 -0.35 -8.23 -20.63
C THR A 154 -0.43 -7.14 -21.70
N ILE A 155 -0.91 -7.51 -22.90
CA ILE A 155 -0.77 -6.85 -24.21
C ILE A 155 -1.33 -5.41 -24.30
N SER A 156 -1.93 -4.89 -23.23
CA SER A 156 -2.50 -3.54 -23.21
C SER A 156 -1.42 -2.47 -22.97
N PRO A 157 -1.41 -1.36 -23.74
CA PRO A 157 -0.47 -0.24 -23.54
C PRO A 157 -0.58 0.38 -22.14
N PHE A 158 -1.70 0.22 -21.45
CA PHE A 158 -1.87 0.68 -20.07
C PHE A 158 -1.02 -0.11 -19.06
N HIS A 159 -0.83 -1.42 -19.25
CA HIS A 159 0.01 -2.24 -18.36
C HIS A 159 1.50 -1.98 -18.57
N LEU A 160 1.92 -1.69 -19.81
CA LEU A 160 3.29 -1.31 -20.10
C LEU A 160 3.65 0.03 -19.45
N ALA A 161 2.73 0.99 -19.48
CA ALA A 161 2.88 2.24 -18.74
C ALA A 161 2.96 1.99 -17.23
N SER A 162 2.06 1.18 -16.66
CA SER A 162 2.08 0.80 -15.23
C SER A 162 3.42 0.18 -14.81
N ALA A 163 3.91 -0.81 -15.56
CA ALA A 163 5.19 -1.48 -15.29
C ALA A 163 6.38 -0.51 -15.38
N PHE A 164 6.38 0.38 -16.38
CA PHE A 164 7.38 1.43 -16.51
C PHE A 164 7.36 2.38 -15.31
N TRP A 165 6.18 2.86 -14.90
CA TRP A 165 6.04 3.76 -13.76
C TRP A 165 6.44 3.11 -12.46
N TYR A 166 5.99 1.88 -12.22
CA TYR A 166 6.42 1.10 -11.07
C TYR A 166 7.95 1.01 -11.03
N THR A 167 8.59 0.67 -12.15
CA THR A 167 10.04 0.51 -12.23
C THR A 167 10.78 1.82 -11.95
N VAL A 168 10.42 2.90 -12.63
CA VAL A 168 11.10 4.20 -12.50
C VAL A 168 10.87 4.80 -11.11
N SER A 169 9.65 4.71 -10.58
CA SER A 169 9.32 5.24 -9.25
C SER A 169 10.09 4.48 -8.15
N ASN A 170 10.18 3.15 -8.26
CA ASN A 170 10.97 2.34 -7.34
C ASN A 170 12.48 2.54 -7.48
N ALA A 171 12.96 2.92 -8.66
CA ALA A 171 14.36 3.25 -8.88
C ALA A 171 14.74 4.63 -8.30
N LEU A 172 13.85 5.62 -8.40
CA LEU A 172 14.16 7.03 -8.19
C LEU A 172 13.72 7.56 -6.82
N LEU A 173 12.51 7.22 -6.36
CA LEU A 173 11.93 7.81 -5.16
C LEU A 173 12.53 7.19 -3.87
N PRO A 174 12.69 7.99 -2.81
CA PRO A 174 13.23 7.55 -1.54
C PRO A 174 12.10 7.03 -0.64
N TRP A 175 11.68 5.79 -0.87
CA TRP A 175 10.66 5.06 -0.09
C TRP A 175 11.12 4.83 1.35
N HIS A 176 10.91 5.80 2.22
CA HIS A 176 11.56 5.85 3.53
C HIS A 176 10.91 4.97 4.60
N TYR A 177 9.69 4.53 4.35
CA TYR A 177 9.06 3.47 5.15
C TYR A 177 9.60 2.09 4.79
N ARG A 178 10.16 1.90 3.59
CA ARG A 178 10.49 0.57 3.08
C ARG A 178 11.73 0.02 3.79
N LEU A 179 11.65 -1.23 4.26
CA LEU A 179 12.73 -1.89 5.03
C LEU A 179 14.11 -1.72 4.37
N ASN A 180 14.18 -1.92 3.06
CA ASN A 180 15.34 -1.61 2.23
C ASN A 180 14.91 -1.36 0.78
N ARG A 181 15.82 -0.86 -0.08
CA ARG A 181 15.50 -0.53 -1.49
C ARG A 181 14.88 -1.69 -2.28
N ARG A 182 15.14 -2.95 -1.91
CA ARG A 182 14.64 -4.15 -2.59
C ARG A 182 13.42 -4.79 -1.91
N ALA A 183 12.91 -4.22 -0.82
CA ALA A 183 11.78 -4.80 -0.10
C ALA A 183 10.43 -4.50 -0.79
N HIS A 184 10.37 -4.74 -2.10
CA HIS A 184 9.20 -4.63 -2.94
C HIS A 184 9.22 -5.70 -4.05
N PHE A 185 8.06 -6.12 -4.51
CA PHE A 185 7.90 -7.08 -5.58
C PHE A 185 6.64 -6.78 -6.40
N GLY A 186 6.81 -6.48 -7.69
CA GLY A 186 5.73 -6.03 -8.56
C GLY A 186 5.05 -7.12 -9.38
N GLY A 187 5.45 -8.40 -9.23
CA GLY A 187 4.82 -9.52 -9.93
C GLY A 187 3.68 -10.14 -9.14
N LEU A 188 2.97 -11.10 -9.75
CA LEU A 188 1.90 -11.84 -9.08
C LEU A 188 2.41 -12.52 -7.80
N ASN A 189 1.69 -12.33 -6.70
CA ASN A 189 2.13 -12.70 -5.37
C ASN A 189 1.00 -13.04 -4.40
N PHE A 190 1.37 -13.78 -3.35
CA PHE A 190 0.53 -14.05 -2.18
C PHE A 190 1.35 -14.03 -0.89
N GLY A 191 0.71 -13.66 0.21
CA GLY A 191 1.30 -13.64 1.55
C GLY A 191 1.22 -15.00 2.24
N ASP A 192 2.14 -15.23 3.17
CA ASP A 192 2.29 -16.42 3.99
C ASP A 192 2.78 -15.99 5.37
N VAL A 193 2.18 -16.51 6.44
CA VAL A 193 2.62 -16.29 7.82
C VAL A 193 2.84 -17.63 8.49
N GLN A 194 4.03 -17.83 9.03
CA GLN A 194 4.42 -19.02 9.76
C GLN A 194 4.82 -18.63 11.18
N PHE A 195 4.32 -19.36 12.17
CA PHE A 195 4.65 -19.14 13.57
C PHE A 195 5.56 -20.25 14.07
N ASP A 196 6.71 -19.86 14.63
CA ASP A 196 7.64 -20.72 15.33
C ASP A 196 7.48 -20.49 16.84
N TRP A 197 6.85 -21.47 17.49
CA TRP A 197 6.61 -21.50 18.92
C TRP A 197 7.76 -22.13 19.71
N THR A 198 8.80 -22.63 19.03
CA THR A 198 9.93 -23.33 19.66
C THR A 198 11.00 -22.37 20.16
N THR A 199 11.06 -21.15 19.61
CA THR A 199 11.97 -20.09 20.07
C THR A 199 11.39 -19.35 21.28
N SER A 200 12.26 -18.76 22.10
CA SER A 200 11.87 -17.90 23.22
C SER A 200 12.57 -16.54 23.10
N PRO A 201 11.84 -15.45 22.73
CA PRO A 201 10.40 -15.41 22.45
C PRO A 201 10.01 -16.16 21.16
N PRO A 202 8.75 -16.63 21.03
CA PRO A 202 8.20 -17.13 19.77
C PRO A 202 8.45 -16.15 18.61
N THR A 203 8.59 -16.66 17.39
CA THR A 203 8.80 -15.83 16.20
C THR A 203 7.75 -16.09 15.13
N ALA A 204 7.36 -15.06 14.38
CA ALA A 204 6.51 -15.19 13.20
C ALA A 204 7.30 -14.77 11.95
N VAL A 205 7.32 -15.62 10.94
CA VAL A 205 7.92 -15.32 9.64
C VAL A 205 6.80 -14.95 8.68
N VAL A 206 6.81 -13.72 8.20
CA VAL A 206 5.90 -13.28 7.15
C VAL A 206 6.66 -13.24 5.84
N SER A 207 6.14 -13.97 4.86
CA SER A 207 6.73 -14.09 3.52
C SER A 207 5.74 -13.66 2.45
N VAL A 208 6.24 -13.10 1.37
CA VAL A 208 5.51 -12.91 0.12
C VAL A 208 6.12 -13.83 -0.92
N LYS A 209 5.30 -14.69 -1.52
CA LYS A 209 5.70 -15.70 -2.49
C LYS A 209 5.15 -15.35 -3.87
N ASP A 210 5.85 -15.77 -4.93
CA ASP A 210 5.32 -15.72 -6.30
C ASP A 210 4.40 -16.91 -6.59
N VAL A 211 3.75 -16.92 -7.76
CA VAL A 211 2.84 -18.00 -8.20
C VAL A 211 3.47 -19.39 -8.24
N ARG A 212 4.80 -19.51 -8.17
CA ARG A 212 5.53 -20.79 -8.10
C ARG A 212 5.92 -21.17 -6.66
N GLY A 213 5.45 -20.41 -5.67
CA GLY A 213 5.78 -20.60 -4.25
C GLY A 213 7.16 -20.09 -3.85
N ARG A 214 7.90 -19.39 -4.73
CA ARG A 214 9.24 -18.88 -4.38
C ARG A 214 9.12 -17.61 -3.55
N VAL A 215 9.83 -17.55 -2.44
CA VAL A 215 9.87 -16.37 -1.57
C VAL A 215 10.52 -15.19 -2.29
N LYS A 216 9.85 -14.04 -2.29
CA LYS A 216 10.28 -12.77 -2.87
C LYS A 216 10.59 -11.72 -1.82
N LEU A 217 9.78 -11.67 -0.77
CA LEU A 217 9.98 -10.81 0.39
C LEU A 217 9.79 -11.67 1.64
N GLN A 218 10.54 -11.38 2.70
CA GLN A 218 10.41 -12.05 3.97
C GLN A 218 10.88 -11.14 5.10
N THR A 219 10.22 -11.22 6.25
CA THR A 219 10.67 -10.61 7.49
C THR A 219 10.27 -11.48 8.67
N VAL A 220 11.01 -11.36 9.77
CA VAL A 220 10.80 -12.13 10.99
C VAL A 220 10.38 -11.19 12.11
N PHE A 221 9.39 -11.62 12.90
CA PHE A 221 8.80 -10.88 13.99
C PHE A 221 8.96 -11.67 15.29
N PRO A 222 9.78 -11.24 16.24
CA PRO A 222 9.74 -11.82 17.57
C PRO A 222 8.46 -11.39 18.30
N SER A 223 7.91 -12.24 19.16
CA SER A 223 6.74 -11.95 19.99
C SER A 223 7.08 -11.05 21.19
N THR A 224 7.88 -10.00 20.97
CA THR A 224 8.24 -9.04 22.00
C THR A 224 7.06 -8.11 22.27
N LYS A 225 6.86 -7.78 23.54
CA LYS A 225 5.94 -6.71 23.94
C LYS A 225 6.44 -5.37 23.42
N PHE A 226 5.51 -4.48 23.09
CA PHE A 226 5.86 -3.08 22.92
C PHE A 226 6.37 -2.52 24.26
N GLY A 227 7.51 -1.82 24.20
CA GLY A 227 8.08 -1.16 25.38
C GLY A 227 7.13 -0.11 25.95
N GLU A 228 7.43 0.42 27.15
CA GLU A 228 6.56 1.42 27.75
C GLU A 228 6.37 2.63 26.83
N PRO A 229 5.11 3.07 26.63
CA PRO A 229 4.82 4.24 25.82
C PRO A 229 5.48 5.44 26.48
N ALA A 230 6.32 6.13 25.72
CA ALA A 230 6.74 7.47 26.13
C ALA A 230 5.65 8.46 25.75
N GLU A 231 5.31 9.33 26.68
CA GLU A 231 4.31 10.37 26.50
C GLU A 231 4.69 11.23 25.27
N ASN A 232 3.83 11.28 24.26
CA ASN A 232 4.03 11.96 22.96
C ASN A 232 5.09 11.37 22.02
N ALA A 233 5.50 10.11 22.18
CA ALA A 233 6.41 9.49 21.22
C ALA A 233 5.69 9.05 19.94
N GLY A 234 5.79 9.89 18.90
CA GLY A 234 5.36 9.55 17.54
C GLY A 234 6.12 8.35 16.95
N CYS A 235 5.60 7.83 15.84
CA CYS A 235 6.31 6.85 15.02
C CYS A 235 6.93 7.55 13.82
N GLU A 236 8.22 7.30 13.58
CA GLU A 236 8.96 7.87 12.47
C GLU A 236 9.38 6.77 11.46
N PRO A 237 9.55 7.12 10.17
CA PRO A 237 10.10 6.20 9.20
C PRO A 237 11.52 5.76 9.55
N ILE A 238 11.88 4.53 9.18
CA ILE A 238 13.22 3.97 9.45
C ILE A 238 14.36 4.64 8.68
N HIS A 239 14.07 5.40 7.63
CA HIS A 239 15.07 6.14 6.85
C HIS A 239 14.79 7.64 6.90
N ALA A 240 15.76 8.41 7.40
CA ALA A 240 15.70 9.87 7.29
C ALA A 240 15.93 10.31 5.83
N VAL A 241 15.05 11.17 5.32
CA VAL A 241 15.17 11.72 3.96
C VAL A 241 15.01 13.23 4.01
N SER A 242 15.89 13.96 3.33
CA SER A 242 15.80 15.40 3.27
C SER A 242 14.69 15.84 2.31
N PRO A 243 13.82 16.80 2.69
CA PRO A 243 12.73 17.28 1.82
C PRO A 243 13.21 17.76 0.45
N GLY A 244 14.38 18.43 0.40
CA GLY A 244 14.99 18.88 -0.85
C GLY A 244 15.35 17.72 -1.80
N SER A 245 15.85 16.60 -1.26
CA SER A 245 16.17 15.42 -2.08
C SER A 245 14.92 14.74 -2.63
N VAL A 246 13.83 14.68 -1.85
CA VAL A 246 12.52 14.18 -2.32
C VAL A 246 12.03 15.04 -3.46
N MET A 247 12.03 16.37 -3.29
CA MET A 247 11.57 17.32 -4.30
C MET A 247 12.32 17.13 -5.63
N ILE A 248 13.65 17.08 -5.59
CA ILE A 248 14.47 16.88 -6.81
C ILE A 248 14.13 15.57 -7.51
N ARG A 249 13.99 14.47 -6.76
CA ARG A 249 13.66 13.14 -7.31
C ARG A 249 12.24 13.09 -7.89
N VAL A 250 11.29 13.75 -7.25
CA VAL A 250 9.91 13.88 -7.75
C VAL A 250 9.89 14.70 -9.05
N MET A 251 10.59 15.84 -9.10
CA MET A 251 10.71 16.65 -10.32
C MET A 251 11.36 15.86 -11.46
N ALA A 252 12.41 15.08 -11.16
CA ALA A 252 13.03 14.19 -12.14
C ALA A 252 12.06 13.09 -12.62
N LEU A 253 11.24 12.52 -11.73
CA LEU A 253 10.20 11.56 -12.09
C LEU A 253 9.22 12.19 -13.10
N PHE A 254 8.67 13.37 -12.79
CA PHE A 254 7.76 14.09 -13.70
C PHE A 254 8.38 14.44 -15.05
N ALA A 255 9.66 14.83 -15.06
CA ALA A 255 10.38 15.08 -16.31
C ALA A 255 10.47 13.81 -17.16
N ILE A 256 10.84 12.67 -16.55
CA ILE A 256 10.88 11.36 -17.23
C ILE A 256 9.48 10.99 -17.73
N MET A 257 8.44 11.23 -16.92
CA MET A 257 7.05 10.97 -17.31
C MET A 257 6.66 11.74 -18.56
N THR A 258 6.95 13.04 -18.56
CA THR A 258 6.63 13.96 -19.65
C THR A 258 7.33 13.54 -20.94
N VAL A 259 8.62 13.21 -20.87
CA VAL A 259 9.41 12.75 -22.03
C VAL A 259 8.86 11.44 -22.59
N PHE A 260 8.50 10.49 -21.73
CA PHE A 260 7.92 9.21 -22.16
C PHE A 260 6.59 9.41 -22.91
N PHE A 261 5.64 10.17 -22.36
CA PHE A 261 4.36 10.42 -23.04
C PHE A 261 4.53 11.22 -24.33
N ALA A 262 5.41 12.22 -24.36
CA ALA A 262 5.75 12.93 -25.58
C ALA A 262 6.33 11.99 -26.64
N SER A 263 7.23 11.09 -26.25
CA SER A 263 7.81 10.08 -27.14
C SER A 263 6.73 9.14 -27.71
N VAL A 264 5.80 8.66 -26.89
CA VAL A 264 4.68 7.83 -27.37
C VAL A 264 3.84 8.58 -28.40
N LEU A 265 3.51 9.85 -28.14
CA LEU A 265 2.73 10.68 -29.07
C LEU A 265 3.46 10.90 -30.40
N VAL A 266 4.75 11.23 -30.35
CA VAL A 266 5.59 11.40 -31.55
C VAL A 266 5.64 10.11 -32.36
N ASN A 267 5.83 8.96 -31.71
CA ASN A 267 5.85 7.66 -32.39
C ASN A 267 4.51 7.32 -33.04
N VAL A 268 3.37 7.62 -32.40
CA VAL A 268 2.04 7.46 -33.01
C VAL A 268 1.89 8.33 -34.26
N VAL A 269 2.35 9.57 -34.22
CA VAL A 269 2.32 10.46 -35.39
C VAL A 269 3.17 9.88 -36.53
N VAL A 270 4.40 9.46 -36.23
CA VAL A 270 5.36 8.97 -37.25
C VAL A 270 4.95 7.62 -37.83
N ILE A 271 4.46 6.68 -37.01
CA ILE A 271 4.18 5.30 -37.43
C ILE A 271 2.75 5.12 -37.96
N VAL A 272 1.78 5.89 -37.45
CA VAL A 272 0.37 5.72 -37.81
C VAL A 272 -0.12 6.88 -38.67
N VAL A 273 0.00 8.12 -38.18
CA VAL A 273 -0.62 9.28 -38.85
C VAL A 273 0.07 9.59 -40.17
N VAL A 274 1.40 9.64 -40.21
CA VAL A 274 2.16 9.97 -41.43
C VAL A 274 1.91 8.93 -42.54
N PRO A 275 2.03 7.60 -42.31
CA PRO A 275 1.71 6.60 -43.33
C PRO A 275 0.26 6.65 -43.80
N LEU A 276 -0.70 6.86 -42.91
CA LEU A 276 -2.11 7.01 -43.29
C LEU A 276 -2.35 8.26 -44.14
N GLN A 277 -1.68 9.38 -43.84
CA GLN A 277 -1.77 10.58 -44.67
C GLN A 277 -1.14 10.38 -46.05
N ILE A 278 0.00 9.68 -46.12
CA ILE A 278 0.65 9.32 -47.39
C ILE A 278 -0.28 8.41 -48.19
N LEU A 279 -0.81 7.33 -47.59
CA LEU A 279 -1.74 6.40 -48.24
C LEU A 279 -2.99 7.11 -48.74
N ARG A 280 -3.60 7.99 -47.93
CA ARG A 280 -4.78 8.76 -48.32
C ARG A 280 -4.50 9.64 -49.55
N ARG A 281 -3.33 10.30 -49.60
CA ARG A 281 -2.91 11.11 -50.76
C ARG A 281 -2.67 10.26 -52.00
N LEU A 282 -2.12 9.06 -51.85
CA LEU A 282 -1.87 8.12 -52.94
C LEU A 282 -3.18 7.53 -53.51
N VAL A 283 -4.15 7.19 -52.65
CA VAL A 283 -5.39 6.52 -53.07
C VAL A 283 -6.45 7.51 -53.57
N PHE A 284 -6.63 8.65 -52.90
CA PHE A 284 -7.74 9.58 -53.19
C PHE A 284 -7.32 10.87 -53.90
N GLY A 285 -6.03 11.04 -54.21
CA GLY A 285 -5.49 12.28 -54.79
C GLY A 285 -5.49 13.46 -53.80
N GLN A 286 -4.93 14.59 -54.22
CA GLN A 286 -5.01 15.81 -53.39
C GLN A 286 -6.44 16.36 -53.37
N PRO A 287 -6.98 16.77 -52.21
CA PRO A 287 -8.25 17.47 -52.17
C PRO A 287 -8.14 18.76 -53.00
N VAL A 288 -8.96 18.88 -54.04
CA VAL A 288 -9.06 20.08 -54.86
C VAL A 288 -9.57 21.20 -53.94
N LYS A 289 -8.72 22.17 -53.62
CA LYS A 289 -9.17 23.39 -52.95
C LYS A 289 -10.13 24.11 -53.91
N PRO A 290 -11.37 24.43 -53.50
CA PRO A 290 -12.23 25.27 -54.31
C PRO A 290 -11.50 26.60 -54.54
N LYS A 291 -11.43 27.04 -55.79
CA LYS A 291 -10.98 28.40 -56.10
C LYS A 291 -11.96 29.34 -55.41
N ALA A 292 -11.43 30.29 -54.64
CA ALA A 292 -12.21 31.42 -54.18
C ALA A 292 -12.48 32.29 -55.41
N ASP A 293 -13.75 32.33 -55.83
CA ASP A 293 -14.28 33.33 -56.75
C ASP A 293 -14.63 34.61 -55.98
#